data_AF-A0A4Q5SB07-F1
#
_entry.id   AF-A0A4Q5SB07-F1
#
_cell.length_a   1.000
_cell.length_b   1.000
_cell.length_c   1.000
_cell.angle_alpha   90.00
_cell.angle_beta   90.00
_cell.angle_gamma   90.00
#
_symmetry.space_group_name_H-M   'P 1'
#
loop_
_entity.id
_entity.type
_entity.pdbx_description
1 polymer ?
#
loop_
_entity_poly.entity_id
_entity_poly.type
_entity_poly.pdbx_seq_one_letter_code
_entity_poly.pdbx_strand_id
1 'polypeptide(L)'
;MSSVALLIILSLYLALLFFVAHWAEKKGSSKWTNNPYVYALSMAVYCSAWTYYGSIGVAAKSGLNYLPVYIGPIMIIPAWMIILRKIVRISRVNKISSIADFISLRYGNSRSLGAMVTVICLMGILPYIALQLKAIAETFHIVTRTPTEDGFFDDTTTYVAVALALFASYYGTRYVDASEKRKGIVTAVAMESVLKLFFFLLVGLYVTFFVFDGFDDIYQKASLLDNFAEKNTIGGIPQALNWFFLCVLSLFAIFLLP
;
A
#
# COMPACT_ATOMS: atom_id res chain seq x y z
N MET A 1 16.70 19.46 -1.40
CA MET A 1 17.67 18.80 -0.49
C MET A 1 18.77 18.15 -1.33
N SER A 2 19.97 17.94 -0.80
CA SER A 2 20.99 17.15 -1.52
C SER A 2 20.53 15.69 -1.65
N SER A 3 20.73 15.08 -2.83
CA SER A 3 20.44 13.66 -3.10
C SER A 3 21.11 12.73 -2.09
N VAL A 4 22.34 13.06 -1.68
CA VAL A 4 23.10 12.29 -0.68
C VAL A 4 22.42 12.36 0.69
N ALA A 5 21.96 13.54 1.10
CA ALA A 5 21.26 13.71 2.38
C ALA A 5 19.95 12.89 2.40
N LEU A 6 19.21 12.87 1.29
CA LEU A 6 17.99 12.06 1.16
C LEU A 6 18.30 10.57 1.24
N LEU A 7 19.34 10.08 0.55
CA LEU A 7 19.77 8.68 0.62
C LEU A 7 20.19 8.26 2.03
N ILE A 8 20.86 9.14 2.79
CA ILE A 8 21.22 8.88 4.19
C ILE A 8 19.96 8.73 5.04
N ILE A 9 18.98 9.62 4.89
CA ILE A 9 17.71 9.55 5.63
C ILE A 9 16.97 8.24 5.31
N LEU A 10 16.88 7.87 4.04
CA LEU A 10 16.25 6.61 3.61
C LEU A 10 16.99 5.39 4.16
N SER A 11 18.32 5.42 4.17
CA SER A 11 19.14 4.33 4.70
C SER A 11 18.98 4.19 6.21
N LEU A 12 18.94 5.30 6.96
CA LEU A 12 18.67 5.31 8.40
C LEU A 12 17.27 4.79 8.72
N TYR A 13 16.28 5.20 7.93
CA TYR A 13 14.91 4.71 8.04
C TYR A 13 14.81 3.20 7.82
N LEU A 14 15.43 2.68 6.77
CA LEU A 14 15.50 1.25 6.50
C LEU A 14 16.22 0.51 7.64
N ALA A 15 17.37 1.02 8.09
CA ALA A 15 18.12 0.45 9.21
C ALA A 15 17.27 0.39 10.49
N LEU A 16 16.46 1.42 10.77
CA LEU A 16 15.53 1.43 11.89
C LEU A 16 14.46 0.32 11.75
N LEU A 17 13.85 0.16 10.58
CA LEU A 17 12.88 -0.91 10.33
C LEU A 17 13.51 -2.29 10.48
N PHE A 18 14.72 -2.50 9.95
CA PHE A 18 15.47 -3.75 10.14
C PHE A 18 15.80 -4.00 11.60
N PHE A 19 16.22 -2.98 12.33
CA PHE A 19 16.48 -3.07 13.76
C PHE A 19 15.22 -3.50 14.53
N VAL A 20 14.07 -2.91 14.21
CA VAL A 20 12.77 -3.29 14.81
C VAL A 20 12.40 -4.73 14.46
N ALA A 21 12.56 -5.14 13.20
CA ALA A 21 12.29 -6.51 12.76
C ALA A 21 13.18 -7.53 13.50
N HIS A 22 14.49 -7.28 13.55
CA HIS A 22 15.46 -8.14 14.21
C HIS A 22 15.23 -8.20 15.73
N TRP A 23 14.96 -7.07 16.36
CA TRP A 23 14.64 -6.99 17.78
C TRP A 23 13.37 -7.79 18.12
N ALA A 24 12.32 -7.67 17.29
CA ALA A 24 11.07 -8.40 17.46
C ALA A 24 11.25 -9.92 17.25
N GLU A 25 12.15 -10.33 16.36
CA GLU A 25 12.50 -11.74 16.13
C GLU A 25 13.29 -12.32 17.32
N LYS A 26 14.28 -11.58 17.85
CA LYS A 26 15.12 -12.00 18.98
C LYS A 26 14.35 -12.10 20.31
N LYS A 27 13.30 -11.30 20.50
CA LYS A 27 12.58 -11.22 21.79
C LYS A 27 11.58 -12.36 22.05
N GLY A 28 11.45 -13.36 21.18
CA GLY A 28 10.55 -14.50 21.42
C GLY A 28 9.12 -14.07 21.75
N SER A 29 8.29 -14.89 22.40
CA SER A 29 6.86 -14.64 22.67
C SER A 29 6.54 -13.47 23.64
N SER A 30 7.01 -12.27 23.35
CA SER A 30 6.57 -11.06 24.06
C SER A 30 5.12 -10.72 23.72
N LYS A 31 4.32 -10.33 24.73
CA LYS A 31 2.94 -9.81 24.60
C LYS A 31 2.81 -8.73 23.52
N TRP A 32 3.89 -7.98 23.25
CA TRP A 32 3.94 -6.96 22.20
C TRP A 32 3.83 -7.53 20.78
N THR A 33 4.49 -8.67 20.49
CA THR A 33 4.49 -9.29 19.15
C THR A 33 3.23 -10.10 18.85
N ASN A 34 2.41 -10.38 19.86
CA ASN A 34 1.17 -11.17 19.73
C ASN A 34 -0.08 -10.33 20.06
N ASN A 35 0.02 -9.02 19.82
CA ASN A 35 -1.03 -8.05 20.11
C ASN A 35 -1.97 -7.88 18.89
N PRO A 36 -3.31 -7.92 19.08
CA PRO A 36 -4.28 -7.62 18.02
C PRO A 36 -4.01 -6.30 17.30
N TYR A 37 -3.51 -5.26 17.98
CA TYR A 37 -3.19 -3.97 17.35
C TYR A 37 -2.03 -4.07 16.36
N VAL A 38 -0.99 -4.86 16.68
CA VAL A 38 0.14 -5.08 15.76
C VAL A 38 -0.33 -5.84 14.52
N TYR A 39 -1.21 -6.83 14.69
CA TYR A 39 -1.80 -7.53 13.56
C TYR A 39 -2.68 -6.59 12.72
N ALA A 40 -3.55 -5.78 13.33
CA ALA A 40 -4.37 -4.81 12.63
C ALA A 40 -3.53 -3.76 11.87
N LEU A 41 -2.49 -3.21 12.50
CA LEU A 41 -1.58 -2.25 11.87
C LEU A 41 -0.73 -2.89 10.78
N SER A 42 -0.42 -4.19 10.87
CA SER A 42 0.28 -4.89 9.79
C SER A 42 -0.59 -5.05 8.54
N MET A 43 -1.92 -5.08 8.68
CA MET A 43 -2.84 -5.11 7.54
C MET A 43 -2.86 -3.79 6.77
N ALA A 44 -2.38 -2.69 7.37
CA ALA A 44 -2.22 -1.41 6.67
C ALA A 44 -1.05 -1.42 5.66
N VAL A 45 -0.37 -2.55 5.44
CA VAL A 45 0.47 -2.79 4.25
C VAL A 45 -0.31 -2.54 2.95
N TYR A 46 -1.64 -2.75 2.98
CA TYR A 46 -2.55 -2.39 1.90
C TYR A 46 -2.42 -0.92 1.45
N CYS A 47 -2.06 -0.02 2.38
CA CYS A 47 -1.84 1.39 2.09
C CYS A 47 -0.44 1.60 1.51
N SER A 48 -0.37 1.70 0.18
CA SER A 48 0.87 1.88 -0.60
C SER A 48 0.99 3.29 -1.18
N ALA A 49 2.00 3.54 -2.03
CA ALA A 49 2.14 4.82 -2.72
C ALA A 49 0.89 5.15 -3.57
N TRP A 50 0.14 4.13 -4.03
CA TRP A 50 -1.16 4.31 -4.68
C TRP A 50 -2.18 5.02 -3.78
N THR A 51 -2.23 4.66 -2.49
CA THR A 51 -3.12 5.30 -1.51
C THR A 51 -2.74 6.77 -1.32
N TYR A 52 -1.44 7.05 -1.26
CA TYR A 52 -0.95 8.41 -1.01
C TYR A 52 -1.12 9.31 -2.22
N TYR A 53 -0.61 8.91 -3.38
CA TYR A 53 -0.68 9.72 -4.59
C TYR A 53 -2.04 9.62 -5.29
N GLY A 54 -2.56 8.41 -5.41
CA GLY A 54 -3.80 8.13 -6.11
C GLY A 54 -5.02 8.70 -5.40
N SER A 55 -5.22 8.42 -4.11
CA SER A 55 -6.42 8.92 -3.42
C SER A 55 -6.42 10.42 -3.22
N ILE A 56 -5.27 11.04 -2.94
CA ILE A 56 -5.18 12.51 -2.88
C ILE A 56 -5.45 13.12 -4.26
N GLY A 57 -4.88 12.55 -5.32
CA GLY A 57 -5.12 12.99 -6.69
C GLY A 57 -6.59 12.86 -7.12
N VAL A 58 -7.24 11.74 -6.79
CA VAL A 58 -8.67 11.52 -7.05
C VAL A 58 -9.52 12.46 -6.21
N ALA A 59 -9.18 12.71 -4.95
CA ALA A 59 -9.88 13.68 -4.11
C ALA A 59 -9.81 15.09 -4.71
N ALA A 60 -8.62 15.51 -5.17
CA ALA A 60 -8.41 16.82 -5.78
C ALA A 60 -9.14 16.99 -7.12
N LYS A 61 -9.15 15.96 -7.97
CA LYS A 61 -9.74 16.03 -9.32
C LYS A 61 -11.23 15.69 -9.37
N SER A 62 -11.66 14.72 -8.58
CA SER A 62 -12.95 14.03 -8.71
C SER A 62 -13.75 13.98 -7.40
N GLY A 63 -13.34 14.72 -6.37
CA GLY A 63 -14.07 14.85 -5.11
C GLY A 63 -14.29 13.50 -4.43
N LEU A 64 -15.54 13.15 -4.08
CA LEU A 64 -15.89 11.98 -3.25
C LEU A 64 -15.58 10.60 -3.88
N ASN A 65 -15.09 10.55 -5.11
CA ASN A 65 -14.78 9.31 -5.82
C ASN A 65 -13.55 8.56 -5.28
N TYR A 66 -12.79 9.13 -4.33
CA TYR A 66 -11.72 8.39 -3.64
C TYR A 66 -12.27 7.45 -2.54
N LEU A 67 -13.45 7.74 -1.98
CA LEU A 67 -14.04 7.00 -0.86
C LEU A 67 -14.39 5.53 -1.15
N PRO A 68 -14.92 5.15 -2.34
CA PRO A 68 -15.26 3.76 -2.66
C PRO A 68 -14.13 2.76 -2.41
N VAL A 69 -12.89 3.17 -2.67
CA VAL A 69 -11.69 2.34 -2.49
C VAL A 69 -11.48 1.96 -1.03
N TYR A 70 -11.98 2.76 -0.08
CA TYR A 70 -11.91 2.49 1.35
C TYR A 70 -13.19 1.86 1.90
N ILE A 71 -14.35 2.30 1.42
CA ILE A 71 -15.65 1.79 1.87
C ILE A 71 -15.86 0.35 1.42
N GLY A 72 -15.48 0.01 0.18
CA GLY A 72 -15.53 -1.36 -0.36
C GLY A 72 -14.91 -2.40 0.58
N PRO A 73 -13.63 -2.25 0.94
CA PRO A 73 -12.96 -3.12 1.91
C PRO A 73 -13.63 -3.16 3.28
N ILE A 74 -14.14 -2.04 3.80
CA ILE A 74 -14.82 -2.00 5.11
C ILE A 74 -16.07 -2.88 5.10
N MET A 75 -16.85 -2.85 4.02
CA MET A 75 -18.09 -3.63 3.90
C MET A 75 -17.85 -5.15 4.00
N ILE A 76 -16.71 -5.64 3.51
CA ILE A 76 -16.44 -7.08 3.48
C ILE A 76 -15.70 -7.61 4.70
N ILE A 77 -15.23 -6.76 5.61
CA ILE A 77 -14.48 -7.17 6.82
C ILE A 77 -15.11 -8.38 7.55
N PRO A 78 -16.43 -8.44 7.80
CA PRO A 78 -17.03 -9.58 8.51
C PRO A 78 -16.87 -10.91 7.76
N ALA A 79 -17.15 -10.92 6.46
CA ALA A 79 -17.00 -12.11 5.62
C ALA A 79 -15.52 -12.44 5.38
N TRP A 80 -14.68 -11.42 5.22
CA TRP A 80 -13.25 -11.50 5.03
C TRP A 80 -12.58 -12.29 6.16
N MET A 81 -12.93 -12.01 7.42
CA MET A 81 -12.39 -12.76 8.57
C MET A 81 -12.66 -14.26 8.49
N ILE A 82 -13.82 -14.66 7.98
CA ILE A 82 -14.20 -16.08 7.83
C ILE A 82 -13.45 -16.71 6.65
N ILE A 83 -13.40 -16.02 5.51
CA ILE A 83 -12.75 -16.49 4.28
C ILE A 83 -11.25 -16.64 4.51
N LEU A 84 -10.59 -15.62 5.05
CA LEU A 84 -9.14 -15.62 5.31
C LEU A 84 -8.75 -16.77 6.25
N ARG A 85 -9.54 -17.02 7.31
CA ARG A 85 -9.28 -18.12 8.24
C ARG A 85 -9.32 -19.49 7.55
N LYS A 86 -10.24 -19.69 6.59
CA LYS A 86 -10.31 -20.91 5.79
C LYS A 86 -9.12 -21.04 4.85
N ILE A 87 -8.79 -19.97 4.11
CA ILE A 87 -7.65 -19.95 3.18
C ILE A 87 -6.36 -20.28 3.93
N VAL A 88 -6.07 -19.56 5.02
CA VAL A 88 -4.86 -19.77 5.84
C VAL A 88 -4.79 -21.20 6.38
N ARG A 89 -5.91 -21.78 6.84
CA ARG A 89 -5.94 -23.16 7.31
C ARG A 89 -5.55 -24.14 6.20
N ILE A 90 -6.15 -24.01 5.02
CA ILE A 90 -5.90 -24.88 3.87
C ILE A 90 -4.45 -24.74 3.41
N SER A 91 -3.94 -23.52 3.29
CA SER A 91 -2.56 -23.25 2.88
C SER A 91 -1.55 -23.83 3.87
N ARG A 92 -1.82 -23.77 5.18
CA ARG A 92 -0.95 -24.36 6.21
C ARG A 92 -0.94 -25.88 6.17
N VAL A 93 -2.11 -26.52 6.01
CA VAL A 93 -2.23 -27.99 5.95
C VAL A 93 -1.52 -28.55 4.71
N ASN A 94 -1.67 -27.88 3.57
CA ASN A 94 -1.12 -28.32 2.29
C ASN A 94 0.24 -27.71 1.95
N LYS A 95 0.86 -26.95 2.87
CA LYS A 95 2.16 -26.27 2.70
C LYS A 95 2.24 -25.41 1.43
N ILE A 96 1.16 -24.69 1.14
CA ILE A 96 1.01 -23.83 -0.03
C ILE A 96 1.50 -22.42 0.32
N SER A 97 2.35 -21.84 -0.52
CA SER A 97 2.87 -20.47 -0.35
C SER A 97 2.37 -19.48 -1.42
N SER A 98 1.74 -19.94 -2.50
CA SER A 98 1.26 -19.09 -3.59
C SER A 98 -0.24 -19.21 -3.86
N ILE A 99 -0.84 -18.16 -4.43
CA ILE A 99 -2.25 -18.16 -4.87
C ILE A 99 -2.46 -19.15 -6.03
N ALA A 100 -1.47 -19.27 -6.93
CA ALA A 100 -1.52 -20.19 -8.05
C ALA A 100 -1.61 -21.64 -7.60
N ASP A 101 -0.80 -22.03 -6.63
CA ASP A 101 -0.84 -23.37 -6.05
C ASP A 101 -2.14 -23.60 -5.25
N PHE A 102 -2.64 -22.57 -4.56
CA PHE A 102 -3.92 -22.64 -3.84
C PHE A 102 -5.08 -22.94 -4.79
N ILE A 103 -5.14 -22.25 -5.94
CA ILE A 103 -6.16 -22.48 -6.95
C ILE A 103 -5.95 -23.84 -7.62
N SER A 104 -4.73 -24.19 -8.00
CA SER A 104 -4.42 -25.49 -8.61
C SER A 104 -4.87 -26.66 -7.72
N LEU A 105 -4.55 -26.62 -6.43
CA LEU A 105 -4.92 -27.66 -5.46
C LEU A 105 -6.43 -27.78 -5.26
N ARG A 106 -7.16 -26.66 -5.34
CA ARG A 106 -8.62 -26.67 -5.25
C ARG A 106 -9.30 -27.40 -6.42
N TYR A 107 -8.67 -27.40 -7.60
CA TYR A 107 -9.20 -28.01 -8.82
C TYR A 107 -8.45 -29.29 -9.23
N GLY A 108 -8.07 -30.11 -8.23
CA GLY A 108 -7.46 -31.42 -8.49
C GLY A 108 -5.97 -31.39 -8.83
N ASN A 109 -5.25 -30.39 -8.33
CA ASN A 109 -3.80 -30.23 -8.54
C ASN A 109 -3.39 -30.10 -10.02
N SER A 110 -4.22 -29.41 -10.81
CA SER A 110 -3.98 -29.20 -12.24
C SER A 110 -2.80 -28.24 -12.47
N ARG A 111 -1.72 -28.77 -13.05
CA ARG A 111 -0.51 -27.98 -13.36
C ARG A 111 -0.76 -26.89 -14.40
N SER A 112 -1.63 -27.15 -15.38
CA SER A 112 -1.98 -26.16 -16.42
C SER A 112 -2.76 -24.98 -15.83
N LEU A 113 -3.69 -25.25 -14.91
CA LEU A 113 -4.43 -24.20 -14.21
C LEU A 113 -3.48 -23.36 -13.34
N GLY A 114 -2.57 -24.01 -12.60
CA GLY A 114 -1.56 -23.31 -11.81
C GLY A 114 -0.70 -22.38 -12.68
N ALA A 115 -0.20 -22.87 -13.82
CA ALA A 115 0.59 -22.06 -14.75
C ALA A 115 -0.18 -20.85 -15.29
N MET A 116 -1.45 -21.05 -15.68
CA MET A 116 -2.31 -19.96 -16.15
C MET A 116 -2.52 -18.88 -15.08
N VAL A 117 -2.82 -19.28 -13.83
CA VAL A 117 -2.97 -18.34 -12.71
C VAL A 117 -1.68 -17.58 -12.46
N THR A 118 -0.53 -18.26 -12.48
CA THR A 118 0.78 -17.60 -12.31
C THR A 118 1.01 -16.53 -13.37
N VAL A 119 0.73 -16.81 -14.65
CA VAL A 119 0.88 -15.81 -15.73
C VAL A 119 -0.03 -14.61 -15.50
N ILE A 120 -1.29 -14.84 -15.12
CA ILE A 120 -2.24 -13.75 -14.80
C ILE A 120 -1.74 -12.91 -13.63
N CYS A 121 -1.26 -13.55 -12.55
CA CYS A 121 -0.68 -12.84 -11.41
C CYS A 121 0.54 -12.01 -11.82
N LEU A 122 1.45 -12.56 -12.64
CA LEU A 122 2.62 -11.82 -13.14
C LEU A 122 2.21 -10.60 -13.97
N MET A 123 1.21 -10.74 -14.85
CA MET A 123 0.69 -9.63 -15.65
C MET A 123 0.09 -8.50 -14.80
N GLY A 124 -0.43 -8.80 -13.60
CA GLY A 124 -0.93 -7.78 -12.67
C GLY A 124 0.14 -7.19 -11.74
N ILE A 125 0.98 -8.03 -11.14
CA ILE A 125 1.97 -7.63 -10.12
C ILE A 125 3.11 -6.83 -10.75
N LEU A 126 3.60 -7.22 -11.92
CA LEU A 126 4.74 -6.58 -12.56
C LEU A 126 4.50 -5.09 -12.87
N PRO A 127 3.40 -4.69 -13.57
CA PRO A 127 3.12 -3.28 -13.79
C PRO A 127 2.78 -2.55 -12.48
N TYR A 128 2.16 -3.22 -11.52
CA TYR A 128 1.89 -2.62 -10.20
C TYR A 128 3.19 -2.23 -9.50
N ILE A 129 4.18 -3.13 -9.42
CA ILE A 129 5.50 -2.82 -8.84
C ILE A 129 6.19 -1.70 -9.64
N ALA A 130 6.11 -1.74 -10.97
CA ALA A 130 6.68 -0.69 -11.82
C ALA A 130 6.10 0.70 -11.50
N LEU A 131 4.78 0.81 -11.29
CA LEU A 131 4.13 2.07 -10.90
C LEU A 131 4.57 2.53 -9.50
N GLN A 132 4.78 1.62 -8.55
CA GLN A 132 5.28 1.95 -7.21
C GLN A 132 6.71 2.48 -7.27
N LEU A 133 7.60 1.85 -8.05
CA LEU A 133 8.97 2.31 -8.26
C LEU A 133 9.00 3.67 -8.95
N LYS A 134 8.14 3.88 -9.96
CA LYS A 134 7.99 5.16 -10.63
C LYS A 134 7.57 6.27 -9.66
N ALA A 135 6.60 6.03 -8.79
CA ALA A 135 6.17 7.00 -7.79
C ALA A 135 7.30 7.38 -6.83
N ILE A 136 8.13 6.41 -6.41
CA ILE A 136 9.31 6.67 -5.57
C ILE A 136 10.32 7.56 -6.32
N ALA A 137 10.59 7.27 -7.59
CA ALA A 137 11.49 8.05 -8.42
C ALA A 137 10.99 9.50 -8.60
N GLU A 138 9.72 9.70 -8.95
CA GLU A 138 9.12 11.03 -9.08
C GLU A 138 9.21 11.83 -7.76
N THR A 139 8.93 11.17 -6.63
CA THR A 139 9.07 11.79 -5.30
C THR A 139 10.50 12.26 -5.05
N PHE A 140 11.48 11.45 -5.43
CA PHE A 140 12.89 11.77 -5.27
C PHE A 140 13.27 13.04 -6.04
N HIS A 141 12.83 13.17 -7.29
CA HIS A 141 13.05 14.38 -8.09
C HIS A 141 12.43 15.62 -7.45
N ILE A 142 11.19 15.52 -6.98
CA ILE A 142 10.48 16.64 -6.34
C ILE A 142 11.25 17.13 -5.11
N VAL A 143 11.78 16.22 -4.28
CA VAL A 143 12.49 16.57 -3.03
C VAL A 143 13.91 17.07 -3.26
N THR A 144 14.60 16.50 -4.25
CA THR A 144 15.99 16.87 -4.59
C THR A 144 16.06 18.07 -5.54
N ARG A 145 14.94 18.45 -6.16
CA ARG A 145 14.85 19.50 -7.19
C ARG A 145 15.78 19.23 -8.38
N THR A 146 16.01 17.96 -8.69
CA THR A 146 16.74 17.57 -9.90
C THR A 146 15.79 17.60 -11.09
N PRO A 147 16.26 18.05 -12.27
CA PRO A 147 15.46 17.95 -13.48
C PRO A 147 15.11 16.49 -13.75
N THR A 148 13.87 16.24 -14.17
CA THR A 148 13.49 14.98 -14.80
C THR A 148 14.06 15.01 -16.21
N GLU A 149 15.18 14.31 -16.41
CA GLU A 149 15.75 14.18 -17.74
C GLU A 149 15.08 12.99 -18.45
N ASP A 150 14.64 13.20 -19.70
CA ASP A 150 13.93 12.17 -20.48
C ASP A 150 14.85 11.01 -20.94
N GLY A 151 16.16 11.13 -20.71
CA GLY A 151 17.16 10.12 -21.04
C GLY A 151 17.27 9.02 -19.99
N PHE A 152 16.94 7.77 -20.36
CA PHE A 152 17.07 6.58 -19.50
C PHE A 152 18.46 6.41 -18.84
N PHE A 153 19.52 6.92 -19.48
CA PHE A 153 20.90 6.80 -19.01
C PHE A 153 21.44 8.02 -18.27
N ASP A 154 20.84 9.20 -18.43
CA ASP A 154 21.25 10.45 -17.76
C ASP A 154 20.45 10.72 -16.48
N ASP A 155 19.28 10.07 -16.33
CA ASP A 155 18.50 10.17 -15.12
C ASP A 155 19.18 9.43 -13.94
N THR A 156 19.85 10.20 -13.09
CA THR A 156 20.46 9.73 -11.83
C THR A 156 19.44 8.99 -10.95
N THR A 157 18.15 9.30 -11.07
CA THR A 157 17.08 8.67 -10.28
C THR A 157 16.74 7.27 -10.77
N THR A 158 16.92 6.97 -12.06
CA THR A 158 16.80 5.61 -12.60
C THR A 158 17.84 4.70 -11.93
N TYR A 159 19.07 5.16 -11.74
CA TYR A 159 20.10 4.40 -10.99
C TYR A 159 19.75 4.24 -9.51
N VAL A 160 19.17 5.26 -8.88
CA VAL A 160 18.70 5.17 -7.48
C VAL A 160 17.53 4.19 -7.35
N ALA A 161 16.57 4.21 -8.29
CA ALA A 161 15.44 3.28 -8.33
C ALA A 161 15.92 1.84 -8.57
N VAL A 162 16.89 1.63 -9.46
CA VAL A 162 17.54 0.34 -9.66
C VAL A 162 18.28 -0.10 -8.40
N ALA A 163 19.02 0.79 -7.73
CA ALA A 163 19.70 0.48 -6.47
C ALA A 163 18.70 0.09 -5.36
N LEU A 164 17.58 0.82 -5.24
CA LEU A 164 16.49 0.48 -4.33
C LEU A 164 15.82 -0.84 -4.68
N ALA A 165 15.60 -1.12 -5.98
CA ALA A 165 15.04 -2.39 -6.45
C ALA A 165 15.99 -3.56 -6.16
N LEU A 166 17.29 -3.41 -6.39
CA LEU A 166 18.31 -4.39 -6.07
C LEU A 166 18.41 -4.61 -4.56
N PHE A 167 18.39 -3.53 -3.76
CA PHE A 167 18.39 -3.61 -2.30
C PHE A 167 17.15 -4.33 -1.79
N ALA A 168 15.96 -3.94 -2.27
CA ALA A 168 14.70 -4.57 -1.91
C ALA A 168 14.63 -6.04 -2.35
N SER A 169 15.19 -6.38 -3.51
CA SER A 169 15.27 -7.77 -3.98
C SER A 169 16.25 -8.60 -3.13
N TYR A 170 17.45 -8.09 -2.87
CA TYR A 170 18.47 -8.77 -2.07
C TYR A 170 18.01 -9.00 -0.63
N TYR A 171 17.42 -7.99 0.01
CA TYR A 171 16.89 -8.14 1.35
C TYR A 171 15.56 -8.90 1.37
N GLY A 172 14.64 -8.60 0.45
CA GLY A 172 13.34 -9.26 0.36
C GLY A 172 13.49 -10.77 0.24
N THR A 173 14.30 -11.25 -0.72
CA THR A 173 14.55 -12.68 -0.97
C THR A 173 15.15 -13.41 0.24
N ARG A 174 15.93 -12.73 1.08
CA ARG A 174 16.52 -13.31 2.30
C ARG A 174 15.50 -13.57 3.42
N TYR A 175 14.29 -12.99 3.31
CA TYR A 175 13.21 -13.09 4.30
C TYR A 175 11.90 -13.67 3.73
N VAL A 176 11.84 -14.11 2.46
CA VAL A 176 10.65 -14.73 1.85
C VAL A 176 10.57 -16.23 2.13
N ASP A 177 10.52 -16.63 3.39
CA ASP A 177 9.92 -17.92 3.74
C ASP A 177 8.58 -17.65 4.43
N ALA A 178 7.54 -17.52 3.60
CA ALA A 178 6.15 -17.27 4.02
C ALA A 178 5.56 -18.41 4.88
N SER A 179 6.28 -19.53 5.04
CA SER A 179 5.83 -20.67 5.84
C SER A 179 6.10 -20.52 7.35
N GLU A 180 6.98 -19.61 7.76
CA GLU A 180 7.30 -19.37 9.18
C GLU A 180 6.57 -18.14 9.75
N LYS A 181 6.08 -18.24 10.99
CA LYS A 181 5.53 -17.10 11.74
C LYS A 181 6.64 -16.11 12.11
N ARG A 182 7.14 -15.34 11.14
CA ARG A 182 8.15 -14.30 11.41
C ARG A 182 7.48 -13.05 11.92
N LYS A 183 7.29 -13.02 13.24
CA LYS A 183 6.80 -11.87 14.02
C LYS A 183 7.59 -10.59 13.71
N GLY A 184 8.86 -10.72 13.32
CA GLY A 184 9.71 -9.60 12.90
C GLY A 184 9.12 -8.79 11.76
N ILE A 185 8.72 -9.44 10.66
CA ILE A 185 8.14 -8.77 9.49
C ILE A 185 6.82 -8.09 9.85
N VAL A 186 5.92 -8.81 10.52
CA VAL A 186 4.62 -8.27 10.95
C VAL A 186 4.79 -7.04 11.85
N THR A 187 5.76 -7.06 12.76
CA THR A 187 6.05 -5.94 13.67
C THR A 187 6.66 -4.75 12.92
N ALA A 188 7.55 -5.00 11.96
CA ALA A 188 8.16 -3.94 11.14
C ALA A 188 7.11 -3.22 10.29
N VAL A 189 6.24 -3.97 9.63
CA VAL A 189 5.12 -3.42 8.85
C VAL A 189 4.15 -2.64 9.74
N ALA A 190 3.84 -3.14 10.94
CA ALA A 190 3.02 -2.39 11.89
C ALA A 190 3.66 -1.06 12.31
N MET A 191 4.97 -1.05 12.58
CA MET A 191 5.72 0.17 12.90
C MET A 191 5.72 1.16 11.73
N GLU A 192 5.93 0.67 10.51
CA GLU A 192 5.81 1.47 9.29
C GLU A 192 4.42 2.12 9.18
N SER A 193 3.36 1.36 9.41
CA SER A 193 1.97 1.86 9.42
C SER A 193 1.72 2.94 10.47
N VAL A 194 2.32 2.82 11.65
CA VAL A 194 2.25 3.87 12.69
C VAL A 194 2.95 5.14 12.23
N LEU A 195 4.14 5.03 11.64
CA LEU A 195 4.86 6.19 11.12
C LEU A 195 4.09 6.86 9.98
N LYS A 196 3.52 6.08 9.06
CA LYS A 196 2.63 6.58 8.00
C LYS A 196 1.49 7.39 8.61
N LEU A 197 0.73 6.80 9.53
CA LEU A 197 -0.39 7.47 10.18
C LEU A 197 0.04 8.75 10.88
N PHE A 198 1.16 8.71 11.62
CA PHE A 198 1.71 9.88 12.31
C PHE A 198 2.03 11.02 11.34
N PHE A 199 2.72 10.75 10.22
CA PHE A 199 3.03 11.78 9.22
C PHE A 199 1.77 12.33 8.54
N PHE A 200 0.80 11.48 8.21
CA PHE A 200 -0.46 11.93 7.62
C PHE A 200 -1.28 12.80 8.57
N LEU A 201 -1.34 12.46 9.85
CA LEU A 201 -1.99 13.29 10.86
C LEU A 201 -1.26 14.61 11.06
N LEU A 202 0.08 14.60 11.11
CA LEU A 202 0.88 15.81 11.24
C LEU A 202 0.65 16.75 10.07
N VAL A 203 0.73 16.24 8.83
CA VAL A 203 0.48 17.03 7.62
C VAL A 203 -0.98 17.53 7.59
N GLY A 204 -1.94 16.69 7.95
CA GLY A 204 -3.35 17.09 8.03
C GLY A 204 -3.56 18.23 9.01
N LEU A 205 -3.05 18.11 10.25
CA LEU A 205 -3.12 19.16 11.26
C LEU A 205 -2.41 20.44 10.83
N TYR A 206 -1.22 20.31 10.22
CA TYR A 206 -0.48 21.46 9.70
C TYR A 206 -1.27 22.20 8.63
N VAL A 207 -1.82 21.49 7.65
CA VAL A 207 -2.65 22.11 6.61
C VAL A 207 -3.88 22.74 7.22
N THR A 208 -4.61 22.04 8.10
CA THR A 208 -5.87 22.53 8.67
C THR A 208 -5.73 23.76 9.57
N PHE A 209 -4.64 23.89 10.34
CA PHE A 209 -4.52 24.95 11.34
C PHE A 209 -3.41 25.97 11.10
N PHE A 210 -2.43 25.68 10.23
CA PHE A 210 -1.34 26.61 9.92
C PHE A 210 -1.39 27.17 8.50
N VAL A 211 -1.89 26.37 7.53
CA VAL A 211 -2.10 26.85 6.15
C VAL A 211 -3.48 27.46 5.99
N PHE A 212 -4.47 26.91 6.69
CA PHE A 212 -5.85 27.37 6.74
C PHE A 212 -6.26 27.68 8.18
N ASP A 213 -7.34 28.44 8.34
CA ASP A 213 -7.88 28.84 9.64
C ASP A 213 -8.96 27.85 10.12
N GLY A 214 -8.69 26.55 10.02
CA GLY A 214 -9.59 25.46 10.40
C GLY A 214 -10.37 24.83 9.24
N PHE A 215 -11.28 23.90 9.59
CA PHE A 215 -12.07 23.16 8.60
C PHE A 215 -13.04 24.05 7.81
N ASP A 216 -13.60 25.08 8.45
CA ASP A 216 -14.55 25.99 7.80
C ASP A 216 -13.87 26.84 6.72
N ASP A 217 -12.66 27.36 6.99
CA ASP A 217 -11.87 28.12 6.01
C ASP A 217 -11.47 27.25 4.80
N ILE A 218 -11.09 25.99 5.05
CA ILE A 218 -10.86 25.01 3.97
C ILE A 218 -12.11 24.86 3.11
N TYR A 219 -13.27 24.65 3.72
CA TYR A 219 -14.52 24.45 2.98
C TYR A 219 -14.91 25.70 2.19
N GLN A 220 -14.79 26.89 2.79
CA GLN A 220 -15.09 28.16 2.12
C GLN A 220 -14.18 28.36 0.91
N LYS A 221 -12.86 28.20 1.04
CA LYS A 221 -11.93 28.32 -0.08
C LYS A 221 -12.15 27.23 -1.13
N ALA A 222 -12.47 26.00 -0.72
CA ALA A 222 -12.80 24.92 -1.64
C ALA A 222 -14.10 25.17 -2.41
N SER A 223 -15.09 25.83 -1.79
CA SER A 223 -16.37 26.16 -2.44
C SER A 223 -16.26 27.12 -3.62
N LEU A 224 -15.15 27.87 -3.69
CA LEU A 224 -14.82 28.77 -4.80
C LEU A 224 -14.22 28.03 -6.01
N LEU A 225 -13.88 26.74 -5.87
CA LEU A 225 -13.32 25.95 -6.96
C LEU A 225 -14.39 25.52 -7.96
N ASP A 226 -13.99 25.43 -9.23
CA ASP A 226 -14.87 24.98 -10.29
C ASP A 226 -15.44 23.58 -10.02
N ASN A 227 -16.75 23.48 -10.20
CA ASN A 227 -17.54 22.26 -10.01
C ASN A 227 -17.45 21.67 -8.59
N PHE A 228 -17.19 22.49 -7.56
CA PHE A 228 -17.11 22.01 -6.18
C PHE A 228 -18.38 21.29 -5.73
N ALA A 229 -19.57 21.87 -5.99
CA ALA A 229 -20.85 21.26 -5.61
C ALA A 229 -21.08 19.89 -6.29
N GLU A 230 -20.70 19.76 -7.56
CA GLU A 230 -20.80 18.50 -8.30
C GLU A 230 -19.80 17.45 -7.79
N LYS A 231 -18.56 17.86 -7.53
CA LYS A 231 -17.50 16.96 -7.01
C LYS A 231 -17.75 16.51 -5.58
N ASN A 232 -18.36 17.36 -4.77
CA ASN A 232 -18.66 17.09 -3.37
C ASN A 232 -20.04 16.42 -3.16
N THR A 233 -20.70 16.03 -4.23
CA THR A 233 -21.93 15.22 -4.19
C THR A 233 -21.75 13.96 -5.04
N ILE A 234 -22.51 12.92 -4.73
CA ILE A 234 -22.49 11.69 -5.54
C ILE A 234 -23.27 11.90 -6.87
N GLY A 235 -24.00 13.00 -7.02
CA GLY A 235 -24.78 13.33 -8.21
C GLY A 235 -26.13 12.61 -8.24
N GLY A 236 -26.62 12.30 -9.44
CA GLY A 236 -27.88 11.61 -9.67
C GLY A 236 -27.78 10.08 -9.53
N ILE A 237 -28.89 9.41 -9.86
CA ILE A 237 -28.98 7.93 -9.79
C ILE A 237 -27.88 7.22 -10.59
N PRO A 238 -27.54 7.61 -11.83
CA PRO A 238 -26.49 6.94 -12.60
C PRO A 238 -25.11 7.02 -11.92
N GLN A 239 -24.77 8.19 -11.38
CA GLN A 239 -23.51 8.40 -10.68
C GLN A 239 -23.47 7.64 -9.35
N ALA A 240 -24.58 7.59 -8.62
CA ALA A 240 -24.71 6.78 -7.41
C ALA A 240 -24.54 5.28 -7.70
N LEU A 241 -25.10 4.78 -8.80
CA LEU A 241 -24.90 3.40 -9.25
C LEU A 241 -23.42 3.14 -9.59
N ASN A 242 -22.77 4.04 -10.33
CA ASN A 242 -21.34 3.91 -10.63
C ASN A 242 -20.49 3.89 -9.36
N TRP A 243 -20.78 4.78 -8.41
CA TRP A 243 -20.10 4.84 -7.11
C TRP A 243 -20.32 3.55 -6.30
N PHE A 244 -21.54 3.00 -6.32
CA PHE A 244 -21.84 1.70 -5.72
C PHE A 244 -21.07 0.56 -6.39
N PHE A 245 -21.04 0.49 -7.72
CA PHE A 245 -20.26 -0.53 -8.42
C PHE A 245 -18.76 -0.39 -8.16
N LEU A 246 -18.24 0.83 -8.00
CA LEU A 246 -16.86 1.06 -7.57
C LEU A 246 -16.60 0.54 -6.16
N CYS A 247 -17.55 0.71 -5.23
CA CYS A 247 -17.47 0.11 -3.89
C CYS A 247 -17.45 -1.42 -3.96
N VAL A 248 -18.31 -2.02 -4.79
CA VAL A 248 -18.37 -3.48 -5.01
C VAL A 248 -17.11 -4.01 -5.71
N LEU A 249 -16.52 -3.25 -6.64
CA LEU A 249 -15.26 -3.65 -7.26
C LEU A 249 -14.10 -3.58 -6.23
N SER A 250 -14.06 -2.50 -5.45
CA SER A 250 -13.05 -2.28 -4.41
C SER A 250 -13.13 -3.31 -3.28
N LEU A 251 -14.32 -3.88 -3.05
CA LEU A 251 -14.53 -5.01 -2.15
C LEU A 251 -13.61 -6.20 -2.48
N PHE A 252 -13.45 -6.52 -3.76
CA PHE A 252 -12.58 -7.62 -4.20
C PHE A 252 -11.10 -7.21 -4.24
N ALA A 253 -10.81 -5.92 -4.36
CA ALA A 253 -9.44 -5.43 -4.48
C ALA A 253 -8.59 -5.78 -3.24
N ILE A 254 -9.16 -5.76 -2.02
CA ILE A 254 -8.42 -6.16 -0.80
C ILE A 254 -8.02 -7.66 -0.79
N PHE A 255 -8.69 -8.50 -1.58
CA PHE A 255 -8.37 -9.92 -1.71
C PHE A 255 -7.25 -10.19 -2.72
N LEU A 256 -7.18 -9.35 -3.76
CA LEU A 256 -6.43 -9.62 -4.98
C LEU A 256 -5.17 -8.75 -5.12
N LEU A 257 -5.08 -7.66 -4.36
CA LEU A 257 -3.89 -6.82 -4.36
C LEU A 257 -2.78 -7.47 -3.52
N PRO A 258 -1.55 -7.55 -4.06
CA PRO A 258 -0.38 -8.14 -3.40
C PRO A 258 0.10 -7.31 -2.21
#